data_AF-A0A8C3J649-F1
#
_entry.id   AF-A0A8C3J649-F1
#
_cell.length_a   1.000
_cell.length_b   1.000
_cell.length_c   1.000
_cell.angle_alpha   90.00
_cell.angle_beta   90.00
_cell.angle_gamma   90.00
#
_symmetry.space_group_name_H-M   'P 1'
#
loop_
_entity.id
_entity.type
_entity.pdbx_description
1 polymer ?
#
loop_
_entity_poly.entity_id
_entity_poly.type
_entity_poly.pdbx_seq_one_letter_code
_entity_poly.pdbx_strand_id
1 'polypeptide(L)'
;MEPAAGPAEGGCGPAAGVQGSWAGGAGGNWMATHPTFTEMMSLDISDSAQIYAAFVVYLDLLEGRNWHEVKHVGIAELQLVCLHAREREQESLQVMVPVPVHISLSHERIREIMKKASLPQEDPDTPLSVTLAIVESDSTVVYYKMTDGIVIPDPPDDTEDVDNKQWTKKRKKLFK
;
A
#
# COMPACT_ATOMS: atom_id res chain seq x y z
N MET A 1 13.02 64.38 34.38
CA MET A 1 12.78 64.41 32.93
C MET A 1 13.10 63.01 32.40
N GLU A 2 12.08 62.17 32.27
CA GLU A 2 12.07 60.98 31.39
C GLU A 2 12.16 61.44 29.91
N PRO A 3 12.31 60.56 28.89
CA PRO A 3 13.08 59.32 28.81
C PRO A 3 13.81 59.16 27.44
N ALA A 4 14.55 58.06 27.25
CA ALA A 4 14.71 57.47 25.92
C ALA A 4 14.62 55.95 26.05
N ALA A 5 13.48 55.42 25.63
CA ALA A 5 13.16 54.01 25.52
C ALA A 5 13.97 53.38 24.37
N GLY A 6 14.72 52.31 24.67
CA GLY A 6 15.22 51.38 23.66
C GLY A 6 14.18 50.27 23.45
N PRO A 7 13.87 49.87 22.21
CA PRO A 7 12.90 48.82 21.95
C PRO A 7 13.48 47.44 22.22
N ALA A 8 12.59 46.57 22.66
CA ALA A 8 12.77 45.15 22.92
C ALA A 8 13.11 44.37 21.65
N GLU A 9 14.02 43.41 21.76
CA GLU A 9 14.09 42.28 20.84
C GLU A 9 13.99 40.96 21.61
N GLY A 10 12.85 40.29 21.36
CA GLY A 10 12.88 38.92 20.86
C GLY A 10 13.19 37.84 21.87
N GLY A 11 12.18 37.45 22.65
CA GLY A 11 12.20 36.22 23.43
C GLY A 11 12.49 34.98 22.57
N CYS A 12 13.12 34.01 23.25
CA CYS A 12 13.39 32.66 22.80
C CYS A 12 12.23 32.08 21.99
N GLY A 13 12.46 31.73 20.73
CA GLY A 13 11.56 30.88 19.98
C GLY A 13 11.58 29.45 20.57
N PRO A 14 10.43 28.79 20.75
CA PRO A 14 10.42 27.35 20.92
C PRO A 14 10.80 26.69 19.59
N ALA A 15 11.79 25.81 19.64
CA ALA A 15 12.21 25.00 18.50
C ALA A 15 11.01 24.19 18.00
N ALA A 16 10.53 24.57 16.82
CA ALA A 16 9.55 23.82 16.06
C ALA A 16 10.18 22.51 15.58
N GLY A 17 9.42 21.42 15.76
CA GLY A 17 9.43 20.26 14.88
C GLY A 17 10.71 19.43 14.89
N VAL A 18 10.64 18.28 15.57
CA VAL A 18 11.28 17.06 15.04
C VAL A 18 10.59 16.74 13.71
N GLN A 19 11.05 17.41 12.64
CA GLN A 19 10.72 17.09 11.27
C GLN A 19 11.70 15.97 10.89
N GLY A 20 11.17 14.80 10.53
CA GLY A 20 11.94 13.58 10.27
C GLY A 20 13.21 13.88 9.47
N SER A 21 14.36 13.57 10.06
CA SER A 21 15.65 13.80 9.41
C SER A 21 15.87 12.77 8.32
N TRP A 22 15.26 13.05 7.16
CA TRP A 22 15.62 12.42 5.88
C TRP A 22 16.87 13.09 5.26
N ALA A 23 17.46 14.05 5.98
CA ALA A 23 18.67 14.77 5.63
C ALA A 23 19.89 14.10 6.28
N GLY A 24 20.26 12.91 5.79
CA GLY A 24 21.40 12.15 6.30
C GLY A 24 22.43 11.80 5.22
N GLY A 25 23.51 12.59 5.13
CA GLY A 25 24.82 12.12 4.66
C GLY A 25 25.23 12.43 3.21
N ALA A 26 26.55 12.38 2.97
CA ALA A 26 27.30 12.85 1.79
C ALA A 26 26.97 12.19 0.43
N GLY A 27 25.89 11.40 0.34
CA GLY A 27 25.26 10.98 -0.91
C GLY A 27 23.85 11.53 -0.86
N GLY A 28 23.58 12.60 -1.63
CA GLY A 28 22.33 13.35 -1.56
C GLY A 28 21.12 12.43 -1.52
N ASN A 29 20.13 12.78 -0.67
CA ASN A 29 18.92 12.00 -0.46
C ASN A 29 18.19 11.80 -1.81
N TRP A 30 18.50 10.69 -2.49
CA TRP A 30 18.07 10.41 -3.86
C TRP A 30 16.54 10.40 -3.97
N MET A 31 15.85 10.02 -2.89
CA MET A 31 14.40 10.10 -2.77
C MET A 31 13.92 11.56 -2.79
N ALA A 32 14.55 12.45 -2.03
CA ALA A 32 14.20 13.88 -2.05
C ALA A 32 14.52 14.59 -3.37
N THR A 33 15.36 14.00 -4.23
CA THR A 33 15.58 14.48 -5.60
C THR A 33 14.66 13.82 -6.63
N HIS A 34 13.90 12.80 -6.24
CA HIS A 34 13.03 12.07 -7.15
C HIS A 34 11.76 12.90 -7.44
N PRO A 35 11.40 13.15 -8.72
CA PRO A 35 10.26 14.00 -9.07
C PRO A 35 8.96 13.46 -8.49
N THR A 36 8.69 12.16 -8.62
CA THR A 36 7.47 11.53 -8.08
C THR A 36 7.38 11.59 -6.56
N PHE A 37 8.51 11.50 -5.84
CA PHE A 37 8.49 11.60 -4.38
C PHE A 37 8.15 13.03 -3.95
N THR A 38 8.69 14.02 -4.67
CA THR A 38 8.39 15.44 -4.45
C THR A 38 6.92 15.75 -4.76
N GLU A 39 6.37 15.19 -5.83
CA GLU A 39 4.93 15.28 -6.17
C GLU A 39 4.05 14.66 -5.08
N MET A 40 4.38 13.45 -4.60
CA MET A 40 3.65 12.81 -3.50
C MET A 40 3.74 13.60 -2.19
N MET A 41 4.90 14.22 -1.90
CA MET A 41 5.07 15.09 -0.73
C MET A 41 4.28 16.40 -0.85
N SER A 42 3.95 16.81 -2.08
CA SER A 42 3.12 17.99 -2.36
C SER A 42 1.62 17.70 -2.22
N LEU A 43 1.21 16.44 -1.97
CA LEU A 43 -0.17 16.10 -1.63
C LEU A 43 -0.51 16.61 -0.23
N ASP A 44 -1.79 16.90 0.02
CA ASP A 44 -2.33 17.33 1.33
C ASP A 44 -2.38 16.18 2.37
N ILE A 45 -1.26 15.47 2.54
CA ILE A 45 -1.10 14.33 3.44
C ILE A 45 -0.06 14.69 4.50
N SER A 46 -0.50 14.70 5.75
CA SER A 46 0.34 15.10 6.90
C SER A 46 1.32 14.00 7.32
N ASP A 47 1.07 12.75 6.92
CA ASP A 47 1.86 11.60 7.34
C ASP A 47 3.00 11.31 6.34
N SER A 48 4.22 11.68 6.73
CA SER A 48 5.42 11.38 5.94
C SER A 48 5.69 9.88 5.77
N ALA A 49 5.25 9.05 6.71
CA ALA A 49 5.45 7.61 6.62
C ALA A 49 4.53 6.97 5.58
N GLN A 50 3.34 7.55 5.41
CA GLN A 50 2.41 7.20 4.34
C GLN A 50 2.97 7.58 2.96
N ILE A 51 3.59 8.75 2.82
CA ILE A 51 4.26 9.19 1.59
C ILE A 51 5.43 8.27 1.26
N TYR A 52 6.26 7.93 2.26
CA TYR A 52 7.33 6.98 2.10
C TYR A 52 6.81 5.59 1.66
N ALA A 53 5.79 5.07 2.34
CA ALA A 53 5.18 3.80 1.96
C ALA A 53 4.63 3.82 0.53
N ALA A 54 3.97 4.92 0.13
CA ALA A 54 3.46 5.08 -1.23
C ALA A 54 4.57 5.09 -2.28
N PHE A 55 5.70 5.73 -1.98
CA PHE A 55 6.84 5.76 -2.88
C PHE A 55 7.51 4.40 -3.02
N VAL A 56 7.68 3.66 -1.92
CA VAL A 56 8.22 2.30 -1.96
C VAL A 56 7.32 1.37 -2.80
N VAL A 57 6.00 1.44 -2.59
CA VAL A 57 5.05 0.64 -3.40
C VAL A 57 5.08 1.07 -4.86
N TYR A 58 5.18 2.36 -5.15
CA TYR A 58 5.30 2.86 -6.53
C TYR A 58 6.51 2.26 -7.25
N LEU A 59 7.67 2.22 -6.59
CA LEU A 59 8.87 1.58 -7.13
C LEU A 59 8.70 0.07 -7.27
N ASP A 60 8.11 -0.61 -6.29
CA ASP A 60 7.87 -2.06 -6.38
C ASP A 60 6.95 -2.42 -7.57
N LEU A 61 5.94 -1.61 -7.85
CA LEU A 61 5.03 -1.83 -8.97
C LEU A 61 5.70 -1.61 -10.32
N LEU A 62 6.48 -0.52 -10.45
CA LEU A 62 7.15 -0.19 -11.70
C LEU A 62 8.38 -1.04 -11.97
N GLU A 63 9.24 -1.25 -10.98
CA GLU A 63 10.52 -1.95 -11.14
C GLU A 63 10.42 -3.43 -10.77
N GLY A 64 9.73 -3.74 -9.66
CA GLY A 64 9.62 -5.12 -9.17
C GLY A 64 8.65 -5.96 -10.00
N ARG A 65 7.48 -5.40 -10.32
CA ARG A 65 6.41 -6.10 -11.06
C ARG A 65 6.25 -5.65 -12.51
N ASN A 66 6.95 -4.60 -12.93
CA ASN A 66 6.94 -4.09 -14.31
C ASN A 66 5.53 -3.72 -14.82
N TRP A 67 4.74 -3.05 -13.98
CA TRP A 67 3.40 -2.58 -14.34
C TRP A 67 3.48 -1.47 -15.39
N HIS A 68 2.50 -1.44 -16.29
CA HIS A 68 2.51 -0.52 -17.43
C HIS A 68 2.31 0.94 -17.03
N GLU A 69 1.39 1.22 -16.09
CA GLU A 69 1.13 2.58 -15.64
C GLU A 69 0.80 2.59 -14.15
N VAL A 70 1.40 3.53 -13.40
CA VAL A 70 1.12 3.76 -11.98
C VAL A 70 0.89 5.25 -11.76
N LYS A 71 -0.33 5.60 -11.35
CA LYS A 71 -0.77 6.96 -11.01
C LYS A 71 -0.98 7.07 -9.52
N HIS A 72 -0.57 8.18 -8.92
CA HIS A 72 -0.78 8.45 -7.49
C HIS A 72 -1.89 9.47 -7.29
N VAL A 73 -2.73 9.25 -6.28
CA VAL A 73 -3.86 10.11 -5.92
C VAL A 73 -3.88 10.26 -4.41
N GLY A 74 -3.83 11.50 -3.92
CA GLY A 74 -3.97 11.77 -2.49
C GLY A 74 -5.44 11.83 -2.07
N ILE A 75 -5.79 11.07 -1.03
CA ILE A 75 -7.09 11.16 -0.35
C ILE A 75 -6.89 11.94 0.95
N ALA A 76 -7.06 13.26 0.87
CA ALA A 76 -6.91 14.16 2.02
C ALA A 76 -7.84 13.80 3.19
N GLU A 77 -9.05 13.30 2.90
CA GLU A 77 -10.02 12.88 3.93
C GLU A 77 -9.49 11.77 4.85
N LEU A 78 -8.71 10.83 4.29
CA LEU A 78 -8.15 9.71 5.04
C LEU A 78 -6.68 9.93 5.41
N GLN A 79 -6.06 10.99 4.89
CA GLN A 79 -4.62 11.25 4.95
C GLN A 79 -3.83 10.05 4.37
N LEU A 80 -4.32 9.51 3.25
CA LEU A 80 -3.74 8.34 2.58
C LEU A 80 -3.41 8.66 1.12
N VAL A 81 -2.37 8.00 0.61
CA VAL A 81 -2.10 7.96 -0.84
C VAL A 81 -2.72 6.69 -1.39
N CYS A 82 -3.39 6.80 -2.53
CA CYS A 82 -3.83 5.67 -3.34
C CYS A 82 -3.05 5.65 -4.65
N LEU A 83 -2.68 4.46 -5.08
CA LEU A 83 -1.98 4.21 -6.32
C LEU A 83 -2.93 3.47 -7.26
N HIS A 84 -3.29 4.12 -8.35
CA HIS A 84 -4.01 3.49 -9.46
C HIS A 84 -2.99 2.91 -10.39
N ALA A 85 -2.89 1.59 -10.38
CA ALA A 85 -1.87 0.88 -11.09
C ALA A 85 -2.53 -0.07 -12.11
N ARG A 86 -1.91 -0.21 -13.29
CA ARG A 86 -2.36 -1.06 -14.37
C ARG A 86 -1.25 -2.04 -14.74
N GLU A 87 -1.51 -3.34 -14.57
CA GLU A 87 -0.54 -4.39 -14.89
C GLU A 87 -0.24 -4.44 -16.39
N ARG A 88 -1.29 -4.49 -17.22
CA ARG A 88 -1.20 -4.48 -18.69
C ARG A 88 -2.12 -3.43 -19.29
N GLU A 89 -1.79 -2.93 -20.48
CA GLU A 89 -2.61 -1.94 -21.20
C GLU A 89 -4.08 -2.38 -21.40
N GLN A 90 -4.32 -3.68 -21.48
CA GLN A 90 -5.65 -4.29 -21.65
C GLN A 90 -6.42 -4.50 -20.34
N GLU A 91 -5.79 -4.35 -19.17
CA GLU A 91 -6.44 -4.61 -17.88
C GLU A 91 -7.06 -3.36 -17.27
N SER A 92 -8.03 -3.57 -16.38
CA SER A 92 -8.63 -2.50 -15.57
C SER A 92 -7.61 -1.93 -14.59
N LEU A 93 -7.72 -0.64 -14.29
CA LEU A 93 -6.94 -0.01 -13.22
C LEU A 93 -7.28 -0.68 -11.88
N GLN A 94 -6.26 -1.17 -11.19
CA GLN A 94 -6.38 -1.68 -9.83
C GLN A 94 -6.00 -0.60 -8.83
N VAL A 95 -6.76 -0.53 -7.74
CA VAL A 95 -6.50 0.39 -6.63
C VAL A 95 -5.57 -0.28 -5.64
N MET A 96 -4.44 0.35 -5.39
CA MET A 96 -3.46 -0.08 -4.41
C MET A 96 -3.31 0.98 -3.33
N VAL A 97 -3.52 0.59 -2.08
CA VAL A 97 -3.43 1.50 -0.94
C VAL A 97 -2.18 1.12 -0.14
N PRO A 98 -1.07 1.86 -0.28
CA PRO A 98 0.06 1.73 0.61
C PRO A 98 -0.38 1.91 2.06
N VAL A 99 0.01 1.00 2.95
CA VAL A 99 -0.25 1.10 4.39
C VAL A 99 1.04 0.77 5.11
N PRO A 100 1.66 1.71 5.83
CA PRO A 100 2.84 1.39 6.61
C PRO A 100 2.47 0.54 7.84
N VAL A 101 3.37 -0.38 8.22
CA VAL A 101 3.14 -1.40 9.27
C VAL A 101 2.81 -0.84 10.66
N HIS A 102 3.23 0.39 10.96
CA HIS A 102 2.97 1.03 12.26
C HIS A 102 1.58 1.66 12.36
N ILE A 103 0.80 1.72 11.26
CA ILE A 103 -0.58 2.20 11.28
C ILE A 103 -1.52 1.04 11.60
N SER A 104 -2.34 1.23 12.63
CA SER A 104 -3.41 0.29 12.96
C SER A 104 -4.60 0.46 12.01
N LEU A 105 -4.99 -0.62 11.33
CA LEU A 105 -6.20 -0.67 10.51
C LEU A 105 -7.40 -1.17 11.33
N SER A 106 -8.37 -0.30 11.58
CA SER A 106 -9.66 -0.69 12.15
C SER A 106 -10.65 -1.12 11.05
N HIS A 107 -11.68 -1.88 11.40
CA HIS A 107 -12.75 -2.24 10.46
C HIS A 107 -13.43 -1.00 9.84
N GLU A 108 -13.63 0.05 10.63
CA GLU A 108 -14.20 1.32 10.16
C GLU A 108 -13.29 1.97 9.13
N ARG A 109 -11.98 2.04 9.40
CA ARG A 109 -11.01 2.62 8.48
C ARG A 109 -10.88 1.82 7.18
N ILE A 110 -10.93 0.49 7.24
CA ILE A 110 -10.94 -0.36 6.03
C ILE A 110 -12.19 -0.09 5.19
N ARG A 111 -13.37 0.05 5.82
CA ARG A 111 -14.60 0.40 5.08
C ARG A 111 -14.51 1.78 4.43
N GLU A 112 -13.94 2.77 5.13
CA GLU A 112 -13.71 4.10 4.56
C GLU A 112 -12.76 4.05 3.37
N ILE A 113 -11.65 3.31 3.49
CA ILE A 113 -10.71 3.07 2.38
C ILE A 113 -11.44 2.44 1.21
N MET A 114 -12.21 1.36 1.43
CA MET A 114 -12.96 0.72 0.35
C MET A 114 -14.01 1.63 -0.28
N LYS A 115 -14.57 2.60 0.45
CA LYS A 115 -15.57 3.55 -0.07
C LYS A 115 -14.95 4.73 -0.82
N LYS A 116 -13.75 5.15 -0.44
CA LYS A 116 -13.09 6.37 -0.95
C LYS A 116 -12.00 6.09 -1.98
N ALA A 117 -11.29 4.99 -1.82
CA ALA A 117 -10.24 4.56 -2.73
C ALA A 117 -10.79 3.74 -3.90
N SER A 118 -12.04 3.27 -3.85
CA SER A 118 -12.66 2.57 -4.96
C SER A 118 -12.74 3.46 -6.20
N LEU A 119 -12.31 2.90 -7.33
CA LEU A 119 -12.54 3.53 -8.63
C LEU A 119 -14.04 3.46 -8.96
N PRO A 120 -14.58 4.45 -9.71
CA PRO A 120 -15.92 4.33 -10.28
C PRO A 120 -15.89 3.20 -11.30
N GLN A 121 -16.25 1.99 -10.86
CA GLN A 121 -16.39 0.86 -11.75
C GLN A 121 -17.79 0.95 -12.38
N GLU A 122 -17.86 0.91 -13.71
CA GLU A 122 -19.11 1.09 -14.47
C GLU A 122 -20.12 -0.05 -14.26
N ASP A 123 -19.69 -1.17 -13.68
CA ASP A 123 -20.50 -2.36 -13.49
C ASP A 123 -21.03 -2.47 -12.05
N PRO A 124 -22.35 -2.38 -11.81
CA PRO A 124 -22.96 -2.48 -10.49
C PRO A 124 -22.90 -3.87 -9.84
N ASP A 125 -22.50 -4.91 -10.59
CA ASP A 125 -22.48 -6.30 -10.15
C ASP A 125 -21.08 -6.81 -9.75
N THR A 126 -20.02 -6.00 -9.94
CA THR A 126 -18.66 -6.41 -9.54
C THR A 126 -18.35 -5.88 -8.14
N PRO A 127 -17.99 -6.74 -7.17
CA PRO A 127 -17.64 -6.29 -5.83
C PRO A 127 -16.39 -5.41 -5.88
N LEU A 128 -16.43 -4.28 -5.16
CA LEU A 128 -15.32 -3.35 -5.07
C LEU A 128 -14.10 -4.08 -4.49
N SER A 129 -12.99 -4.09 -5.24
CA SER A 129 -11.75 -4.72 -4.82
C SER A 129 -10.65 -3.68 -4.66
N VAL A 130 -10.02 -3.66 -3.48
CA VAL A 130 -8.91 -2.77 -3.12
C VAL A 130 -7.77 -3.61 -2.61
N THR A 131 -6.57 -3.40 -3.14
CA THR A 131 -5.37 -4.09 -2.68
C THR A 131 -4.62 -3.23 -1.68
N LEU A 132 -4.50 -3.70 -0.45
CA LEU A 132 -3.64 -3.07 0.56
C LEU A 132 -2.20 -3.50 0.32
N ALA A 133 -1.28 -2.55 0.21
CA ALA A 133 0.15 -2.79 0.09
C ALA A 133 0.81 -2.43 1.42
N ILE A 134 1.01 -3.43 2.27
CA ILE A 134 1.57 -3.26 3.61
C ILE A 134 3.08 -3.10 3.48
N VAL A 135 3.62 -1.98 3.96
CA VAL A 135 5.04 -1.65 3.86
C VAL A 135 5.69 -1.70 5.23
N GLU A 136 6.70 -2.56 5.36
CA GLU A 136 7.55 -2.63 6.54
C GLU A 136 8.73 -1.66 6.46
N SER A 137 9.36 -1.34 7.60
CA SER A 137 10.49 -0.40 7.68
C SER A 137 11.75 -0.87 6.94
N ASP A 138 11.85 -2.16 6.62
CA ASP A 138 12.93 -2.74 5.81
C ASP A 138 12.64 -2.64 4.29
N SER A 139 11.58 -1.94 3.90
CA SER A 139 11.07 -1.81 2.53
C SER A 139 10.40 -3.08 1.97
N THR A 140 10.12 -4.09 2.80
CA THR A 140 9.32 -5.25 2.38
C THR A 140 7.87 -4.81 2.12
N VAL A 141 7.33 -5.19 0.97
CA VAL A 141 5.94 -4.89 0.57
C VAL A 141 5.13 -6.18 0.47
N VAL A 142 4.01 -6.24 1.19
CA VAL A 142 3.06 -7.36 1.15
C VAL A 142 1.72 -6.88 0.60
N TYR A 143 1.23 -7.57 -0.42
CA TYR A 143 -0.03 -7.23 -1.07
C TYR A 143 -1.17 -8.09 -0.54
N TYR A 144 -2.20 -7.47 -0.02
CA TYR A 144 -3.41 -8.13 0.47
C TYR A 144 -4.64 -7.57 -0.24
N LYS A 145 -5.33 -8.40 -1.01
CA LYS A 145 -6.55 -8.01 -1.72
C LYS A 145 -7.75 -8.08 -0.78
N MET A 146 -8.42 -6.95 -0.61
CA MET A 146 -9.70 -6.81 0.08
C MET A 146 -10.82 -6.68 -0.97
N THR A 147 -11.95 -7.34 -0.73
CA THR A 147 -13.14 -7.27 -1.59
C THR A 147 -14.38 -7.06 -0.72
N ASP A 148 -15.30 -6.22 -1.17
CA ASP A 148 -16.60 -6.06 -0.51
C ASP A 148 -17.50 -7.27 -0.84
N GLY A 149 -17.47 -8.29 0.01
CA GLY A 149 -18.25 -9.51 -0.16
C GLY A 149 -17.52 -10.78 0.28
N ILE A 150 -18.25 -11.90 0.34
CA ILE A 150 -17.66 -13.21 0.60
C ILE A 150 -17.11 -13.74 -0.72
N VAL A 151 -15.79 -13.71 -0.88
CA VAL A 151 -15.12 -14.41 -1.98
C VAL A 151 -15.07 -15.87 -1.63
N ILE A 152 -15.67 -16.71 -2.48
CA ILE A 152 -15.53 -18.15 -2.40
C ILE A 152 -14.07 -18.44 -2.77
N PRO A 153 -13.24 -18.99 -1.87
CA PRO A 153 -11.87 -19.34 -2.23
C PRO A 153 -11.91 -20.36 -3.36
N ASP A 154 -10.98 -20.25 -4.30
CA ASP A 154 -10.86 -21.23 -5.38
C ASP A 154 -10.73 -22.64 -4.77
N PRO A 155 -11.45 -23.63 -5.33
CA PRO A 155 -11.39 -24.99 -4.82
C PRO A 155 -9.93 -25.46 -4.81
N PRO A 156 -9.48 -26.13 -3.73
CA PRO A 156 -8.12 -26.63 -3.66
C PRO A 156 -7.84 -27.54 -4.84
N ASP A 157 -6.71 -27.32 -5.50
CA ASP A 157 -6.22 -28.16 -6.59
C ASP A 157 -6.25 -29.62 -6.11
N ASP A 158 -6.95 -30.48 -6.84
CA ASP A 158 -7.22 -31.86 -6.43
C ASP A 158 -5.89 -32.52 -6.05
N THR A 159 -5.76 -32.89 -4.77
CA THR A 159 -4.63 -33.72 -4.35
C THR A 159 -4.81 -35.04 -5.06
N GLU A 160 -3.95 -35.35 -6.04
CA GLU A 160 -3.92 -36.66 -6.66
C GLU A 160 -3.76 -37.69 -5.55
N ASP A 161 -4.85 -38.40 -5.25
CA ASP A 161 -4.88 -39.49 -4.27
C ASP A 161 -4.06 -40.65 -4.86
N VAL A 162 -2.76 -40.69 -4.55
CA VAL A 162 -1.84 -41.71 -5.08
C VAL A 162 -2.00 -43.07 -4.38
N ASP A 163 -2.97 -43.25 -3.47
CA ASP A 163 -3.05 -44.46 -2.65
C ASP A 163 -4.32 -45.30 -2.90
N ASN A 164 -4.33 -46.12 -3.95
CA ASN A 164 -5.10 -47.39 -3.91
C ASN A 164 -4.73 -48.46 -4.96
N LYS A 165 -3.55 -48.46 -5.59
CA LYS A 165 -3.23 -49.50 -6.60
C LYS A 165 -2.53 -50.76 -6.07
N GLN A 166 -2.37 -50.93 -4.75
CA GLN A 166 -1.66 -52.10 -4.20
C GLN A 166 -2.52 -53.29 -3.72
N TRP A 167 -3.85 -53.21 -3.64
CA TRP A 167 -4.63 -54.27 -2.99
C TRP A 167 -5.29 -55.33 -3.91
N THR A 168 -5.24 -55.18 -5.24
CA THR A 168 -5.91 -56.11 -6.18
C THR A 168 -4.99 -57.21 -6.74
N LYS A 169 -4.23 -57.93 -5.89
CA LYS A 169 -3.48 -59.14 -6.33
C LYS A 169 -3.66 -60.41 -5.48
N LYS A 170 -4.54 -60.44 -4.46
CA LYS A 170 -4.75 -61.62 -3.60
C LYS A 170 -6.08 -62.38 -3.77
N ARG A 171 -6.75 -62.29 -4.93
CA ARG A 171 -7.97 -63.11 -5.21
C ARG A 171 -7.83 -64.02 -6.44
N LYS A 172 -6.71 -64.71 -6.62
CA LYS A 172 -6.62 -65.88 -7.52
C LYS A 172 -5.55 -66.85 -7.03
N LYS A 173 -5.92 -67.74 -6.10
CA LYS A 173 -5.47 -69.15 -5.99
C LYS A 173 -6.06 -69.79 -4.73
N LEU A 174 -6.50 -71.04 -4.88
CA LEU A 174 -7.14 -71.94 -3.90
C LEU A 174 -8.67 -71.89 -3.83
N PHE A 175 -9.31 -72.09 -4.98
CA PHE A 175 -10.32 -73.14 -5.09
C PHE A 175 -9.69 -74.30 -5.87
N LYS A 176 -9.33 -75.38 -5.16
CA LYS A 176 -9.45 -76.80 -5.51
C LYS A 176 -8.60 -77.63 -4.56
#